data_AF-A0A1X7VSV0-F1
#
_entry.id   AF-A0A1X7VSV0-F1
#
_cell.length_a   1.000
_cell.length_b   1.000
_cell.length_c   1.000
_cell.angle_alpha   90.00
_cell.angle_beta   90.00
_cell.angle_gamma   90.00
#
_symmetry.space_group_name_H-M   'P 1'
#
loop_
_entity.id
_entity.type
_entity.pdbx_description
1 polymer ?
#
loop_
_entity_poly.entity_id
_entity_poly.type
_entity_poly.pdbx_seq_one_letter_code
_entity_poly.pdbx_strand_id
1 'polypeptide(L)'
;MATRIGKHFKWTDDECELMLSVTRDYKVQQMAVNVDWESMKTKYGDILAMMPTELPVNAPTTRSQPITGKDYPHAKSELTKAITTKLKAVRQNYCQAVDTGRKSGQSRVVLLYFDQCETIWAGSQSTEQIDTGLESRDLQTASEGNY
;
A
#
# COMPACT_ATOMS: atom_id res chain seq x y z
N MET A 1 -19.44 28.75 18.75
CA MET A 1 -18.04 28.68 18.27
C MET A 1 -17.98 27.60 17.19
N ALA A 2 -17.73 27.97 15.94
CA ALA A 2 -17.68 27.01 14.84
C ALA A 2 -16.35 26.25 14.88
N THR A 3 -16.42 24.93 15.12
CA THR A 3 -15.27 24.03 15.01
C THR A 3 -14.81 24.06 13.56
N ARG A 4 -13.66 24.69 13.30
CA ARG A 4 -13.01 24.62 11.98
C ARG A 4 -12.61 23.17 11.76
N ILE A 5 -13.46 22.40 11.11
CA ILE A 5 -13.09 21.09 10.56
C ILE A 5 -11.99 21.39 9.54
N GLY A 6 -10.74 21.18 9.94
CA GLY A 6 -9.60 21.30 9.03
C GLY A 6 -9.90 20.51 7.78
N LYS A 7 -9.64 21.10 6.60
CA LYS A 7 -9.86 20.43 5.31
C LYS A 7 -9.23 19.04 5.38
N HIS A 8 -10.06 17.99 5.46
CA HIS A 8 -9.58 16.63 5.44
C HIS A 8 -8.93 16.41 4.06
N PHE A 9 -7.63 16.09 4.06
CA PHE A 9 -6.91 15.70 2.85
C PHE A 9 -7.62 14.48 2.24
N LYS A 10 -8.08 14.60 0.99
CA LYS A 10 -8.87 13.56 0.32
C LYS A 10 -8.20 13.14 -0.99
N TRP A 11 -7.56 11.98 -0.97
CA TRP A 11 -7.00 11.37 -2.17
C TRP A 11 -8.06 11.16 -3.26
N THR A 12 -7.80 11.65 -4.47
CA THR A 12 -8.61 11.32 -5.66
C THR A 12 -8.24 9.94 -6.20
N ASP A 13 -9.12 9.37 -7.03
CA ASP A 13 -8.87 8.09 -7.69
C ASP A 13 -7.64 8.20 -8.64
N ASP A 14 -7.43 9.35 -9.29
CA ASP A 14 -6.25 9.66 -10.14
C ASP A 14 -4.95 9.78 -9.34
N GLU A 15 -4.98 10.45 -8.19
CA GLU A 15 -3.82 10.56 -7.30
C GLU A 15 -3.41 9.19 -6.74
N CYS A 16 -4.38 8.33 -6.46
CA CYS A 16 -4.14 6.96 -6.03
C CYS A 16 -3.55 6.12 -7.16
N GLU A 17 -4.10 6.22 -8.38
CA GLU A 17 -3.57 5.52 -9.56
C GLU A 17 -2.13 5.91 -9.84
N LEU A 18 -1.83 7.21 -9.82
CA LEU A 18 -0.47 7.73 -10.01
C LEU A 18 0.48 7.20 -8.93
N MET A 19 0.07 7.26 -7.66
CA MET A 19 0.85 6.73 -6.54
C MET A 19 1.18 5.24 -6.72
N LEU A 20 0.20 4.43 -7.13
CA LEU A 20 0.40 2.99 -7.37
C LEU A 20 1.31 2.74 -8.57
N SER A 21 1.15 3.52 -9.65
CA SER A 21 1.98 3.41 -10.85
C SER A 21 3.45 3.73 -10.55
N VAL A 22 3.72 4.84 -9.86
CA VAL A 22 5.08 5.21 -9.44
C VAL A 22 5.68 4.15 -8.52
N THR A 23 4.88 3.58 -7.61
CA THR A 23 5.34 2.51 -6.71
C THR A 23 5.73 1.25 -7.51
N ARG A 24 4.95 0.91 -8.55
CA ARG A 24 5.27 -0.20 -9.46
C ARG A 24 6.57 0.07 -10.21
N ASP A 25 6.73 1.25 -10.79
CA ASP A 25 7.93 1.60 -11.55
C ASP A 25 9.18 1.58 -10.67
N TYR A 26 9.08 2.08 -9.43
CA TYR A 26 10.14 1.95 -8.44
C TYR A 26 10.49 0.48 -8.19
N LYS A 27 9.49 -0.36 -7.93
CA LYS A 27 9.71 -1.80 -7.73
C LYS A 27 10.44 -2.42 -8.92
N VAL A 28 10.06 -2.08 -10.15
CA VAL A 28 10.71 -2.59 -11.38
C VAL A 28 12.16 -2.12 -11.48
N GLN A 29 12.43 -0.84 -11.20
CA GLN A 29 13.80 -0.29 -11.17
C GLN A 29 14.69 -1.03 -10.15
N GLN A 30 14.13 -1.33 -8.98
CA GLN A 30 14.84 -2.04 -7.92
C GLN A 30 15.04 -3.52 -8.23
N MET A 31 14.05 -4.15 -8.86
CA MET A 31 14.17 -5.53 -9.35
C MET A 31 15.28 -5.66 -10.40
N ALA A 32 15.48 -4.63 -11.25
CA ALA A 32 16.57 -4.61 -12.23
C ALA A 32 17.96 -4.62 -11.59
N VAL A 33 18.10 -4.08 -10.37
CA VAL A 33 19.34 -4.15 -9.57
C VAL A 33 19.33 -5.31 -8.56
N ASN A 34 18.37 -6.24 -8.67
CA ASN A 34 18.19 -7.39 -7.78
C ASN A 34 17.99 -7.01 -6.31
N VAL A 35 17.45 -5.82 -6.05
CA VAL A 35 17.14 -5.33 -4.71
C VAL A 35 15.66 -5.52 -4.43
N ASP A 36 15.36 -6.17 -3.31
CA ASP A 36 14.00 -6.16 -2.78
C ASP A 36 13.62 -4.75 -2.32
N TRP A 37 12.61 -4.17 -2.99
CA TRP A 37 12.19 -2.81 -2.73
C TRP A 37 11.56 -2.63 -1.34
N GLU A 38 10.96 -3.68 -0.76
CA GLU A 38 10.38 -3.63 0.59
C GLU A 38 11.45 -3.61 1.69
N SER A 39 12.64 -4.15 1.43
CA SER A 39 13.77 -4.13 2.36
C SER A 39 14.42 -2.75 2.49
N MET A 40 14.15 -1.83 1.55
CA MET A 40 14.73 -0.49 1.59
C MET A 40 14.03 0.43 2.58
N LYS A 41 14.83 1.11 3.40
CA LYS A 41 14.34 2.14 4.33
C LYS A 41 13.96 3.44 3.61
N THR A 42 14.60 3.71 2.47
CA THR A 42 14.38 4.92 1.65
C THR A 42 13.18 4.80 0.71
N LYS A 43 12.58 3.61 0.55
CA LYS A 43 11.50 3.36 -0.44
C LYS A 43 10.42 4.42 -0.49
N TYR A 44 9.94 4.87 0.67
CA TYR A 44 8.93 5.90 0.72
C TYR A 44 9.48 7.25 0.25
N GLY A 45 10.71 7.61 0.63
CA GLY A 45 11.41 8.81 0.15
C GLY A 45 11.71 8.80 -1.35
N ASP A 46 12.04 7.64 -1.91
CA ASP A 46 12.34 7.51 -3.34
C ASP A 46 11.06 7.59 -4.19
N ILE A 47 10.00 6.87 -3.78
CA ILE A 47 8.66 6.98 -4.39
C ILE A 47 8.14 8.42 -4.28
N LEU A 48 8.41 9.09 -3.16
CA LEU A 48 8.11 10.50 -2.93
C LEU A 48 8.82 11.46 -3.88
N ALA A 49 10.06 11.15 -4.27
CA ALA A 49 10.83 11.97 -5.20
C ALA A 49 10.38 11.75 -6.66
N MET A 50 9.92 10.54 -7.00
CA MET A 50 9.44 10.22 -8.34
C MET A 50 8.01 10.73 -8.60
N MET A 51 7.11 10.66 -7.62
CA MET A 51 5.72 11.10 -7.78
C MET A 51 5.55 12.55 -8.32
N PRO A 52 6.27 13.57 -7.83
CA PRO A 52 6.18 14.93 -8.36
C PRO A 52 6.88 15.12 -9.71
N THR A 53 7.74 14.18 -10.11
CA THR A 53 8.42 14.18 -11.41
C THR A 53 7.47 13.69 -12.50
N GLU A 54 6.62 12.70 -12.19
CA GLU A 54 5.58 12.17 -13.08
C GLU A 54 4.35 13.10 -13.21
N LEU A 55 4.21 14.11 -12.33
CA LEU A 55 3.20 15.15 -12.48
C LEU A 55 3.64 16.12 -13.60
N PRO A 56 2.79 16.39 -14.62
CA PRO A 56 3.13 17.33 -15.66
C PRO A 56 3.44 18.70 -15.04
N VAL A 57 4.62 19.24 -15.35
CA VAL A 57 5.18 20.50 -14.83
C VAL A 57 4.24 21.72 -15.01
N ASN A 58 3.22 21.62 -15.86
CA ASN A 58 2.27 22.67 -16.19
C ASN A 58 0.83 22.36 -15.74
N ALA A 59 0.62 22.08 -14.45
CA ALA A 59 -0.71 22.30 -13.86
C ALA A 59 -0.75 23.74 -13.33
N PRO A 60 -1.35 24.71 -14.06
CA PRO A 60 -1.52 26.04 -13.53
C PRO A 60 -2.40 25.97 -12.27
N THR A 61 -1.91 26.57 -11.18
CA THR A 61 -2.69 27.05 -10.04
C THR A 61 -3.70 28.08 -10.52
N THR A 62 -4.71 27.70 -11.29
CA THR A 62 -5.88 28.50 -11.64
C THR A 62 -6.89 27.54 -12.25
N ARG A 63 -8.15 27.68 -11.85
CA ARG A 63 -9.35 27.03 -12.39
C ARG A 63 -9.37 27.06 -13.93
N SER A 64 -8.67 26.15 -14.56
CA SER A 64 -8.64 25.90 -16.00
C SER A 64 -8.10 24.49 -16.17
N GLN A 65 -9.05 23.60 -16.45
CA GLN A 65 -8.94 22.16 -16.67
C GLN A 65 -7.63 21.74 -17.38
N PRO A 66 -6.97 20.63 -16.96
CA PRO A 66 -6.01 19.96 -17.80
C PRO A 66 -6.73 19.14 -18.89
N ILE A 67 -6.20 19.19 -20.11
CA ILE A 67 -6.65 18.51 -21.34
C ILE A 67 -6.65 16.97 -21.23
N THR A 68 -6.18 16.39 -20.12
CA THR A 68 -6.04 14.95 -19.90
C THR A 68 -7.12 14.32 -19.02
N GLY A 69 -8.10 15.09 -18.52
CA GLY A 69 -9.25 14.55 -17.77
C GLY A 69 -8.94 13.95 -16.39
N LYS A 70 -7.67 13.95 -15.96
CA LYS A 70 -7.23 13.52 -14.62
C LYS A 70 -7.22 14.70 -13.65
N ASP A 71 -7.84 14.54 -12.48
CA ASP A 71 -8.00 15.60 -11.47
C ASP A 71 -6.95 15.45 -10.36
N TYR A 72 -6.03 16.42 -10.29
CA TYR A 72 -4.96 16.50 -9.27
C TYR A 72 -5.14 17.76 -8.41
N PRO A 73 -6.07 17.75 -7.43
CA PRO A 73 -6.40 18.92 -6.63
C PRO A 73 -5.34 19.26 -5.57
N HIS A 74 -4.46 18.32 -5.21
CA HIS A 74 -3.44 18.56 -4.18
C HIS A 74 -2.10 19.01 -4.77
N ALA A 75 -1.49 20.00 -4.11
CA ALA A 75 -0.13 20.41 -4.42
C ALA A 75 0.87 19.29 -4.07
N LYS A 76 2.00 19.28 -4.80
CA LYS A 76 3.10 18.32 -4.62
C LYS A 76 3.50 18.16 -3.15
N SER A 77 3.66 19.26 -2.41
CA SER A 77 4.03 19.26 -0.99
C SER A 77 3.03 18.57 -0.06
N GLU A 78 1.74 18.59 -0.40
CA GLU A 78 0.69 17.98 0.41
C GLU A 78 0.57 16.47 0.11
N LEU A 79 0.70 16.08 -1.16
CA LEU A 79 0.83 14.67 -1.56
C LEU A 79 2.03 14.01 -0.88
N THR A 80 3.17 14.70 -0.84
CA THR A 80 4.39 14.20 -0.20
C THR A 80 4.20 13.90 1.29
N LYS A 81 3.45 14.74 2.02
CA LYS A 81 3.18 14.50 3.44
C LYS A 81 2.24 13.31 3.67
N ALA A 82 1.32 13.06 2.73
CA ALA A 82 0.28 12.06 2.87
C ALA A 82 0.64 10.69 2.26
N ILE A 83 1.61 10.60 1.33
CA ILE A 83 1.88 9.38 0.56
C ILE A 83 2.19 8.20 1.48
N THR A 84 3.02 8.41 2.50
CA THR A 84 3.55 7.32 3.32
C THR A 84 2.41 6.66 4.09
N THR A 85 1.54 7.48 4.66
CA THR A 85 0.34 7.04 5.37
C THR A 85 -0.64 6.37 4.41
N LYS A 86 -0.87 6.95 3.24
CA LYS A 86 -1.78 6.39 2.24
C LYS A 86 -1.29 5.05 1.71
N LEU A 87 -0.04 4.95 1.30
CA LEU A 87 0.54 3.72 0.74
C LEU A 87 0.54 2.59 1.77
N LYS A 88 0.85 2.88 3.04
CA LYS A 88 0.71 1.93 4.14
C LYS A 88 -0.73 1.45 4.31
N ALA A 89 -1.70 2.36 4.29
CA ALA A 89 -3.12 2.02 4.40
C ALA A 89 -3.59 1.16 3.21
N VAL A 90 -3.15 1.48 1.98
CA VAL A 90 -3.46 0.67 0.80
C VAL A 90 -2.88 -0.74 0.91
N ARG A 91 -1.62 -0.88 1.31
CA ARG A 91 -0.98 -2.19 1.55
C ARG A 91 -1.77 -2.98 2.60
N GLN A 92 -2.12 -2.37 3.73
CA GLN A 92 -2.88 -3.04 4.78
C GLN A 92 -4.26 -3.51 4.27
N ASN A 93 -5.01 -2.64 3.60
CA ASN A 93 -6.33 -2.98 3.05
C ASN A 93 -6.22 -4.06 1.97
N TYR A 94 -5.16 -4.05 1.15
CA TYR A 94 -4.87 -5.11 0.19
C TYR A 94 -4.59 -6.44 0.89
N CYS A 95 -3.69 -6.47 1.88
CA CYS A 95 -3.42 -7.68 2.67
C CYS A 95 -4.69 -8.23 3.32
N GLN A 96 -5.54 -7.36 3.89
CA GLN A 96 -6.82 -7.77 4.46
C GLN A 96 -7.79 -8.31 3.40
N ALA A 97 -7.82 -7.71 2.20
CA ALA A 97 -8.65 -8.20 1.11
C ALA A 97 -8.22 -9.58 0.60
N VAL A 98 -6.91 -9.84 0.59
CA VAL A 98 -6.31 -11.15 0.25
C VAL A 98 -6.61 -12.17 1.34
N ASP A 99 -6.32 -11.83 2.59
CA ASP A 99 -6.52 -12.71 3.78
C ASP A 99 -7.98 -13.14 3.95
N THR A 100 -8.90 -12.18 3.86
CA THR A 100 -10.34 -12.46 4.01
C THR A 100 -10.97 -13.08 2.76
N GLY A 101 -10.24 -13.14 1.64
CA GLY A 101 -10.76 -13.52 0.31
C GLY A 101 -11.84 -12.57 -0.23
N ARG A 102 -12.07 -11.42 0.43
CA ARG A 102 -13.13 -10.46 0.09
C ARG A 102 -12.52 -9.15 -0.35
N LYS A 103 -12.60 -8.88 -1.65
CA LYS A 103 -12.16 -7.61 -2.27
C LYS A 103 -13.06 -6.43 -1.91
N SER A 104 -14.32 -6.67 -1.56
CA SER A 104 -15.31 -5.65 -1.22
C SER A 104 -15.28 -5.30 0.27
N GLY A 105 -15.24 -4.00 0.59
CA GLY A 105 -15.32 -3.48 1.97
C GLY A 105 -14.01 -2.96 2.57
N GLN A 106 -12.85 -3.31 2.02
CA GLN A 106 -11.56 -2.92 2.59
C GLN A 106 -11.09 -1.53 2.14
N SER A 107 -11.20 -1.21 0.85
CA SER A 107 -11.01 0.15 0.35
C SER A 107 -11.44 0.29 -1.10
N ARG A 108 -11.98 1.45 -1.49
CA ARG A 108 -12.30 1.76 -2.89
C ARG A 108 -11.07 1.64 -3.79
N VAL A 109 -9.91 2.12 -3.34
CA VAL A 109 -8.66 2.07 -4.11
C VAL A 109 -8.19 0.63 -4.36
N VAL A 110 -8.31 -0.26 -3.36
CA VAL A 110 -7.96 -1.68 -3.49
C VAL A 110 -8.93 -2.39 -4.42
N LEU A 111 -10.22 -2.02 -4.39
CA LEU A 111 -11.23 -2.57 -5.28
C LEU A 111 -10.98 -2.17 -6.74
N LEU A 112 -10.67 -0.89 -6.99
CA LEU A 112 -10.46 -0.36 -8.34
C LEU A 112 -9.12 -0.80 -8.95
N TYR A 113 -8.06 -0.81 -8.13
CA TYR A 113 -6.69 -1.05 -8.58
C TYR A 113 -6.10 -2.33 -8.00
N PHE A 114 -6.94 -3.37 -7.85
CA PHE A 114 -6.53 -4.64 -7.25
C PHE A 114 -5.35 -5.27 -7.98
N ASP A 115 -5.39 -5.31 -9.31
CA ASP A 115 -4.33 -5.87 -10.16
C ASP A 115 -2.98 -5.13 -10.00
N GLN A 116 -3.03 -3.79 -9.84
CA GLN A 116 -1.85 -3.00 -9.55
C GLN A 116 -1.30 -3.33 -8.16
N CYS A 117 -2.18 -3.45 -7.15
CA CYS A 117 -1.78 -3.86 -5.81
C CYS A 117 -1.16 -5.28 -5.81
N GLU A 118 -1.74 -6.19 -6.58
CA GLU A 118 -1.24 -7.55 -6.78
C GLU A 118 0.15 -7.52 -7.43
N THR A 119 0.34 -6.76 -8.50
CA THR A 119 1.66 -6.61 -9.12
C THR A 119 2.71 -6.06 -8.15
N ILE A 120 2.33 -5.16 -7.25
CA ILE A 120 3.24 -4.56 -6.26
C ILE A 120 3.55 -5.55 -5.13
N TRP A 121 2.55 -6.26 -4.58
CA TRP A 121 2.67 -7.01 -3.32
C TRP A 121 2.44 -8.53 -3.41
N ALA A 122 1.95 -9.09 -4.51
CA ALA A 122 1.66 -10.53 -4.62
C ALA A 122 2.90 -11.44 -4.62
N GLY A 123 4.07 -10.89 -4.96
CA GLY A 123 5.35 -11.58 -4.77
C GLY A 123 5.95 -11.42 -3.37
N SER A 124 5.39 -10.51 -2.56
CA SER A 124 5.85 -10.20 -1.21
C SER A 124 5.09 -11.03 -0.18
N GLN A 125 5.04 -12.34 -0.39
CA GLN A 125 4.70 -13.26 0.70
C GLN A 125 5.95 -13.36 1.58
N SER A 126 6.12 -12.38 2.46
CA SER A 126 7.09 -12.47 3.53
C SER A 126 6.65 -13.63 4.42
N THR A 127 7.26 -14.78 4.18
CA THR A 127 7.34 -15.98 5.02
C THR A 127 6.01 -16.54 5.50
N GLU A 128 5.70 -17.74 4.99
CA GLU A 128 5.01 -18.82 5.69
C GLU A 128 4.55 -18.45 7.11
N GLN A 129 3.23 -18.46 7.35
CA GLN A 129 2.76 -18.81 8.67
C GLN A 129 3.33 -20.20 8.95
N ILE A 130 4.44 -20.27 9.70
CA ILE A 130 4.75 -21.47 10.45
C ILE A 130 3.71 -21.49 11.58
N ASP A 131 2.52 -22.01 11.24
CA ASP A 131 1.62 -22.61 12.20
C ASP A 131 2.36 -23.81 12.78
N THR A 132 3.24 -23.53 13.75
CA THR A 132 3.89 -24.58 14.53
C THR A 132 2.84 -25.09 15.49
N GLY A 133 1.97 -25.97 14.98
CA GLY A 133 1.22 -26.92 15.78
C GLY A 133 2.22 -27.78 16.55
N LEU A 134 2.48 -27.40 17.79
CA LEU A 134 3.23 -28.21 18.74
C LEU A 134 2.44 -28.27 20.05
N GLU A 135 1.20 -28.74 19.96
CA GLU A 135 0.56 -29.38 21.10
C GLU A 135 1.24 -30.74 21.28
N SER A 136 2.35 -30.72 22.01
CA SER A 136 3.07 -31.91 22.44
C SER A 136 2.14 -32.73 23.33
N ARG A 137 1.56 -33.78 22.75
CA ARG A 137 0.81 -34.81 23.48
C ARG A 137 1.80 -35.65 24.27
N ASP A 138 1.98 -35.34 25.54
CA ASP A 138 2.65 -36.24 26.48
C ASP A 138 1.74 -37.45 26.73
N LEU A 139 1.98 -38.51 25.95
CA LEU A 139 1.56 -39.86 26.25
C LEU A 139 2.36 -40.35 27.45
N GLN A 140 1.81 -40.26 28.65
CA GLN A 140 2.31 -41.04 29.78
C GLN A 140 1.33 -42.16 30.10
N THR A 141 1.47 -43.25 29.33
CA THR A 141 1.04 -44.57 29.78
C THR A 141 2.22 -45.19 30.51
N ALA A 142 2.12 -45.31 31.84
CA ALA A 142 2.92 -46.25 32.59
C ALA A 142 2.00 -46.97 33.58
N SER A 143 1.75 -48.21 33.22
CA SER A 143 1.10 -49.28 33.95
C SER A 143 1.65 -49.49 35.37
N GLU A 144 0.73 -49.86 36.27
CA GLU A 144 0.86 -50.85 37.35
C GLU A 144 1.70 -50.59 38.61
N GLY A 145 1.03 -50.76 39.75
CA GLY A 145 1.64 -50.90 41.08
C GLY A 145 0.58 -51.07 42.16
N ASN A 146 0.24 -52.31 42.45
CA ASN A 146 -0.78 -52.81 43.38
C ASN A 146 -0.31 -52.79 44.86
N TYR A 147 -1.28 -52.68 45.78
CA TYR A 147 -1.23 -52.74 47.26
C TYR A 147 -0.69 -51.54 48.06
#